data_AF-A0A954XB41-F1
#
_entry.id   AF-A0A954XB41-F1
#
_cell.length_a   1.000
_cell.length_b   1.000
_cell.length_c   1.000
_cell.angle_alpha   90.00
_cell.angle_beta   90.00
_cell.angle_gamma   90.00
#
_symmetry.space_group_name_H-M   'P 1'
#
loop_
_entity.id
_entity.type
_entity.pdbx_description
1 polymer ?
#
loop_
_entity_poly.entity_id
_entity_poly.type
_entity_poly.pdbx_seq_one_letter_code
_entity_poly.pdbx_strand_id
1 'polypeptide(L)'
;MLEWQLQSALVCRVPELRGHDSQILVACGVTEPEQLANYDPRDLWAIVAPFIDTKAGQRIVRGGRAPDLDEVTQWIHFANHARQLKAA
;
A
#
# COMPACT_ATOMS: atom_id res chain seq x y z
N MET A 1 1.22 5.53 -16.20
CA MET A 1 -0.11 5.55 -15.56
C MET A 1 -0.12 6.71 -14.57
N LEU A 2 -1.24 7.42 -14.40
CA LEU A 2 -1.32 8.54 -13.44
C LEU A 2 -1.41 7.99 -12.01
N GLU A 3 -0.83 8.68 -11.01
CA GLU A 3 -0.79 8.21 -9.62
C GLU A 3 -2.18 7.83 -9.07
N TRP A 4 -3.19 8.66 -9.31
CA TRP A 4 -4.56 8.40 -8.85
C TRP A 4 -5.18 7.13 -9.46
N GLN A 5 -4.75 6.74 -10.67
CA GLN A 5 -5.21 5.51 -11.32
C GLN A 5 -4.60 4.28 -10.65
N LEU A 6 -3.32 4.34 -10.30
CA LEU A 6 -2.62 3.27 -9.57
C LEU A 6 -3.23 3.08 -8.17
N GLN A 7 -3.46 4.19 -7.45
CA GLN A 7 -4.10 4.18 -6.13
C GLN A 7 -5.50 3.57 -6.19
N SER A 8 -6.32 4.03 -7.14
CA SER A 8 -7.68 3.52 -7.33
C SER A 8 -7.68 2.04 -7.71
N ALA A 9 -6.78 1.62 -8.62
CA ALA A 9 -6.65 0.24 -9.03
C ALA A 9 -6.28 -0.67 -7.85
N LEU A 10 -5.36 -0.21 -6.99
CA LEU A 10 -4.93 -0.98 -5.81
C LEU A 10 -6.07 -1.14 -4.80
N VAL A 11 -6.79 -0.06 -4.47
CA VAL A 11 -7.97 -0.12 -3.57
C VAL A 11 -9.08 -1.01 -4.14
N CYS A 12 -9.33 -0.97 -5.45
CA CYS A 12 -10.36 -1.82 -6.06
C CYS A 12 -10.00 -3.31 -6.06
N ARG A 13 -8.70 -3.66 -6.01
CA ARG A 13 -8.23 -5.04 -6.10
C ARG A 13 -7.90 -5.65 -4.74
N VAL A 14 -7.42 -4.85 -3.80
CA VAL A 14 -7.04 -5.28 -2.44
C VAL A 14 -8.20 -4.99 -1.48
N PRO A 15 -8.89 -6.01 -0.95
CA PRO A 15 -9.98 -5.80 0.01
C PRO A 15 -9.48 -5.11 1.28
N GLU A 16 -10.33 -4.35 1.97
CA GLU A 16 -10.01 -3.64 3.23
C GLU A 16 -8.89 -2.57 3.15
N LEU A 17 -8.23 -2.40 2.00
CA LEU A 17 -7.18 -1.41 1.83
C LEU A 17 -7.78 0.00 1.76
N ARG A 18 -7.29 0.91 2.61
CA ARG A 18 -7.81 2.28 2.68
C ARG A 18 -7.11 3.17 1.66
N GLY A 19 -7.77 4.27 1.32
CA GLY A 19 -7.27 5.23 0.32
C GLY A 19 -5.89 5.79 0.66
N HIS A 20 -5.63 6.20 1.90
CA HIS A 20 -4.30 6.70 2.29
C HIS A 20 -3.20 5.62 2.29
N ASP A 21 -3.53 4.36 2.56
CA ASP A 21 -2.59 3.24 2.51
C ASP A 21 -2.16 3.01 1.08
N SER A 22 -3.11 3.06 0.13
CA SER A 22 -2.82 2.98 -1.30
C SER A 22 -1.93 4.13 -1.79
N GLN A 23 -2.08 5.34 -1.23
CA GLN A 23 -1.23 6.48 -1.56
C GLN A 23 0.20 6.27 -1.06
N ILE A 24 0.35 5.76 0.16
CA ILE A 24 1.66 5.41 0.74
C ILE A 24 2.34 4.31 -0.08
N LEU A 25 1.61 3.23 -0.38
CA LEU A 25 2.11 2.11 -1.16
C LEU A 25 2.56 2.55 -2.56
N VAL A 26 1.73 3.28 -3.30
CA VAL A 26 2.09 3.78 -4.64
C VAL A 26 3.28 4.72 -4.59
N ALA A 27 3.36 5.60 -3.57
CA ALA A 27 4.52 6.48 -3.39
C ALA A 27 5.81 5.71 -3.04
N CYS A 28 5.69 4.55 -2.42
CA CYS A 28 6.80 3.60 -2.17
C CYS A 28 7.08 2.68 -3.37
N GLY A 29 6.40 2.85 -4.51
CA GLY A 29 6.57 2.02 -5.71
C GLY A 29 5.78 0.70 -5.67
N VAL A 30 4.85 0.53 -4.73
CA VAL A 30 3.95 -0.62 -4.64
C VAL A 30 2.63 -0.33 -5.32
N THR A 31 2.52 -0.81 -6.56
CA THR A 31 1.40 -0.48 -7.45
C THR A 31 0.51 -1.66 -7.80
N GLU A 32 0.99 -2.89 -7.62
CA GLU A 32 0.24 -4.11 -7.94
C GLU A 32 -0.04 -4.95 -6.68
N PRO A 33 -1.25 -5.52 -6.52
CA PRO A 33 -1.58 -6.43 -5.42
C PRO A 33 -0.63 -7.63 -5.33
N GLU A 34 -0.23 -8.20 -6.47
CA GLU A 34 0.68 -9.34 -6.52
C GLU A 34 2.08 -8.95 -6.02
N GLN A 35 2.52 -7.72 -6.30
CA GLN A 35 3.77 -7.18 -5.77
C GLN A 35 3.67 -7.05 -4.24
N LEU A 36 2.57 -6.46 -3.74
CA LEU A 36 2.31 -6.30 -2.31
C LEU A 36 2.25 -7.64 -1.57
N ALA A 37 1.55 -8.63 -2.14
CA ALA A 37 1.38 -9.95 -1.55
C ALA A 37 2.70 -10.73 -1.40
N ASN A 38 3.70 -10.42 -2.23
CA ASN A 38 5.00 -11.10 -2.25
C ASN A 38 6.07 -10.44 -1.35
N TYR A 39 5.74 -9.33 -0.68
CA TYR A 39 6.66 -8.71 0.28
C TYR A 39 6.74 -9.49 1.59
N ASP A 40 7.94 -9.52 2.19
CA ASP A 40 8.07 -9.74 3.63
C ASP A 40 7.64 -8.45 4.38
N PRO A 41 6.93 -8.56 5.52
CA PRO A 41 6.49 -7.39 6.28
C PRO A 41 7.61 -6.45 6.71
N ARG A 42 8.80 -6.97 7.07
CA ARG A 42 9.94 -6.15 7.48
C ARG A 42 10.57 -5.43 6.30
N ASP A 43 10.63 -6.08 5.14
CA ASP A 43 11.15 -5.47 3.92
C ASP A 43 10.23 -4.34 3.43
N LEU A 44 8.91 -4.56 3.46
CA LEU A 44 7.94 -3.51 3.13
C LEU A 44 7.98 -2.38 4.16
N TRP A 45 8.11 -2.70 5.44
CA TRP A 45 8.27 -1.68 6.48
C TRP A 45 9.56 -0.87 6.31
N ALA A 46 10.66 -1.49 5.90
CA ALA A 46 11.94 -0.81 5.67
C ALA A 46 11.86 0.28 4.59
N ILE A 47 10.91 0.19 3.65
CA ILE A 47 10.67 1.23 2.64
C ILE A 47 9.55 2.21 3.03
N VAL A 48 8.52 1.74 3.75
CA VAL A 48 7.38 2.58 4.19
C VAL A 48 7.79 3.51 5.33
N ALA A 49 8.52 3.02 6.32
CA ALA A 49 8.95 3.79 7.49
C ALA A 49 9.69 5.09 7.14
N PRO A 50 10.75 5.09 6.32
CA PRO A 50 11.42 6.33 5.95
C PRO A 50 10.53 7.26 5.11
N PHE A 51 9.58 6.71 4.33
CA PHE A 51 8.67 7.52 3.52
C PHE A 51 7.66 8.30 4.37
N ILE A 52 7.08 7.66 5.40
CA ILE A 52 6.09 8.32 6.27
C ILE A 52 6.66 9.49 7.06
N ASP A 53 7.97 9.50 7.32
CA ASP A 53 8.69 10.64 7.94
C ASP A 53 8.94 11.81 6.99
N THR A 54 8.74 11.64 5.67
CA THR A 54 8.88 12.73 4.70
C THR A 54 7.70 13.70 4.75
N LYS A 55 7.88 14.92 4.24
CA LYS A 55 6.77 15.89 4.08
C LYS A 55 5.62 15.35 3.23
N ALA A 56 5.92 14.54 2.22
CA ALA A 56 4.91 13.91 1.38
C ALA A 56 4.12 12.86 2.17
N GLY A 57 4.80 11.97 2.89
CA GLY A 57 4.19 10.98 3.77
C GLY A 57 3.31 11.61 4.85
N GLN A 58 3.81 12.62 5.55
CA GLN A 58 3.05 13.37 6.56
C GLN A 58 1.81 14.05 5.99
N ARG A 59 1.86 14.53 4.73
CA ARG A 59 0.71 15.11 4.04
C ARG A 59 -0.37 14.06 3.75
N ILE A 60 0.03 12.84 3.40
CA ILE A 60 -0.89 11.71 3.17
C ILE A 60 -1.53 11.26 4.50
N VAL A 61 -0.71 11.09 5.55
CA VAL A 61 -1.19 10.72 6.89
C VAL A 61 -2.13 11.78 7.47
N ARG A 62 -1.89 13.06 7.15
CA ARG A 62 -2.75 14.21 7.51
C ARG A 62 -3.07 14.27 9.01
N GLY A 63 -2.08 13.98 9.86
CA GLY A 63 -2.23 13.98 11.33
C GLY A 63 -3.02 12.80 11.90
N GLY A 64 -3.38 11.82 11.06
CA GLY A 64 -3.91 10.53 11.52
C GLY A 64 -2.83 9.62 12.11
N ARG A 65 -3.20 8.39 12.46
CA ARG A 65 -2.25 7.37 12.88
C ARG A 65 -1.35 7.02 11.69
N ALA A 66 -0.04 7.18 11.85
CA ALA A 66 0.92 6.68 10.88
C ALA A 66 0.91 5.14 10.90
N PRO A 67 1.11 4.48 9.75
CA PRO A 67 1.19 3.03 9.71
C PRO A 67 2.37 2.54 10.54
N ASP A 68 2.22 1.33 11.07
CA ASP A 68 3.26 0.59 11.76
C ASP A 68 3.47 -0.77 11.07
N LEU A 69 4.36 -1.59 11.64
CA LEU A 69 4.66 -2.92 11.09
C LEU A 69 3.43 -3.84 11.07
N ASP A 70 2.49 -3.70 12.01
CA ASP A 70 1.26 -4.50 12.03
C ASP A 70 0.35 -4.11 10.87
N GLU A 71 0.17 -2.81 10.65
CA GLU A 71 -0.62 -2.28 9.53
C GLU A 71 -0.03 -2.70 8.17
N VAL A 72 1.30 -2.66 8.01
CA VAL A 72 1.97 -3.19 6.82
C VAL A 72 1.75 -4.70 6.63
N THR A 73 1.78 -5.47 7.72
CA THR A 73 1.50 -6.91 7.69
C THR A 73 0.06 -7.18 7.24
N GLN A 74 -0.89 -6.37 7.71
CA GLN A 74 -2.29 -6.44 7.29
C GLN A 74 -2.46 -6.13 5.80
N TRP A 75 -1.76 -5.13 5.27
CA TRP A 75 -1.81 -4.84 3.82
C TRP A 75 -1.36 -6.03 2.97
N ILE A 76 -0.28 -6.73 3.38
CA ILE A 76 0.20 -7.96 2.71
C ILE A 76 -0.85 -9.06 2.81
N HIS A 77 -1.45 -9.25 3.99
CA HIS A 77 -2.52 -10.23 4.18
C HIS A 77 -3.72 -9.93 3.28
N PHE A 78 -4.17 -8.67 3.21
CA PHE A 78 -5.25 -8.26 2.33
C PHE A 78 -4.92 -8.49 0.85
N ALA A 79 -3.68 -8.20 0.45
CA ALA A 79 -3.23 -8.41 -0.93
C ALA A 79 -3.22 -9.90 -1.33
N ASN A 80 -2.92 -10.81 -0.40
CA ASN A 80 -3.04 -12.25 -0.63
C ASN A 80 -4.48 -12.72 -0.87
N HIS A 81 -5.47 -11.94 -0.43
CA HIS A 81 -6.89 -12.16 -0.68
C HIS A 81 -7.43 -11.35 -1.87
N ALA A 82 -6.55 -10.61 -2.57
CA ALA A 82 -6.94 -9.87 -3.76
C ALA A 82 -7.40 -10.85 -4.85
N ARG A 83 -8.47 -10.48 -5.57
CA ARG A 83 -8.94 -11.27 -6.70
C ARG A 83 -7.84 -11.27 -7.77
N GLN A 84 -7.28 -12.44 -8.07
CA GLN A 84 -6.42 -12.60 -9.25
C GLN A 84 -7.23 -12.20 -10.48
N LEU A 85 -6.77 -11.17 -11.20
CA LEU A 85 -7.26 -10.90 -12.55
C LEU A 85 -6.72 -12.02 -13.45
N LYS A 86 -7.50 -13.11 -13.58
CA LYS A 86 -7.26 -14.06 -14.66
C LYS A 86 -7.49 -13.32 -15.98
N ALA A 87 -6.45 -13.18 -16.79
CA ALA A 87 -6.59 -12.80 -18.18
C ALA A 87 -7.56 -13.80 -18.85
N ALA A 88 -8.63 -13.26 -19.45
CA ALA A 88 -9.65 -14.00 -20.18
C ALA A 88 -9.22 -14.21 -21.64
#